data_AF-A0A1E4RZT2-F1
#
_entry.id   AF-A0A1E4RZT2-F1
#
_cell.length_a   1.000
_cell.length_b   1.000
_cell.length_c   1.000
_cell.angle_alpha   90.00
_cell.angle_beta   90.00
_cell.angle_gamma   90.00
#
_symmetry.space_group_name_H-M   'P 1'
#
loop_
_entity.id
_entity.type
_entity.pdbx_description
1 polymer ?
#
loop_
_entity_poly.entity_id
_entity_poly.type
_entity_poly.pdbx_seq_one_letter_code
_entity_poly.pdbx_strand_id
1 'polypeptide(L)'
;MVIATILQYFVTPPYLVKTIFKQKFWKNFQYAKDLPKLTRLPFMAPDSQSKYREGLTVPMGKVSKPQNAKTKAKSKPLTNTKYVNVGYQEYLELSGQQVPVNVRVTVDTSTKKIVSPREAYEDRVGVNSSYGYHVRLASTFAKVFTESAYPEGYTKTLFVSGGEYHHHNKHPKLPASKAVDGDCLLLIVSKWSELERLFKQDRLEGVDDVKQFFDGEVPVPWGLRVEDSAMYALTKLSPA
;
A
#
# COMPACT_ATOMS: atom_id res chain seq x y z
N MET A 1 -10.42 -7.43 -5.77
CA MET A 1 -10.07 -6.04 -6.17
C MET A 1 -10.67 -4.97 -5.26
N VAL A 2 -11.95 -5.08 -4.84
CA VAL A 2 -12.66 -4.05 -4.06
C VAL A 2 -11.89 -3.59 -2.81
N ILE A 3 -11.52 -4.51 -1.91
CA ILE A 3 -10.81 -4.17 -0.66
C ILE A 3 -9.51 -3.41 -0.94
N ALA A 4 -8.65 -3.93 -1.81
CA ALA A 4 -7.39 -3.26 -2.16
C ALA A 4 -7.61 -1.83 -2.72
N THR A 5 -8.66 -1.64 -3.52
CA THR A 5 -9.01 -0.33 -4.07
C THR A 5 -9.50 0.65 -2.99
N ILE A 6 -10.27 0.16 -2.01
CA ILE A 6 -10.74 0.95 -0.86
C ILE A 6 -9.57 1.29 0.07
N LEU A 7 -8.69 0.33 0.39
CA LEU A 7 -7.50 0.59 1.21
C LEU A 7 -6.57 1.62 0.55
N GLN A 8 -6.35 1.51 -0.76
CA GLN A 8 -5.55 2.47 -1.51
C GLN A 8 -6.20 3.86 -1.51
N TYR A 9 -7.53 3.96 -1.51
CA TYR A 9 -8.26 5.22 -1.45
C TYR A 9 -7.97 5.98 -0.14
N PHE A 10 -7.98 5.31 1.00
CA PHE A 10 -7.75 5.95 2.30
C PHE A 10 -6.33 6.49 2.50
N VAL A 11 -5.33 5.95 1.81
CA VAL A 11 -3.93 6.43 1.84
C VAL A 11 -3.59 7.37 0.67
N THR A 12 -4.60 7.79 -0.10
CA THR A 12 -4.41 8.70 -1.24
C THR A 12 -4.90 10.10 -0.89
N PRO A 13 -4.09 11.16 -1.08
CA PRO A 13 -4.54 12.54 -0.92
C PRO A 13 -5.83 12.80 -1.71
N PRO A 14 -6.83 13.50 -1.13
CA PRO A 14 -8.11 13.76 -1.79
C PRO A 14 -7.98 14.39 -3.19
N TYR A 15 -6.99 15.26 -3.39
CA TYR A 15 -6.74 15.94 -4.66
C TYR A 15 -6.15 15.02 -5.75
N LEU A 16 -5.59 13.84 -5.39
CA LEU A 16 -5.05 12.86 -6.35
C LEU A 16 -6.04 11.75 -6.70
N VAL A 17 -7.13 11.59 -5.95
CA VAL A 17 -8.08 10.48 -6.13
C VAL A 17 -8.58 10.40 -7.58
N LYS A 18 -9.00 11.53 -8.18
CA LYS A 18 -9.52 11.55 -9.56
C LYS A 18 -8.45 11.23 -10.60
N THR A 19 -7.17 11.50 -10.31
CA THR A 19 -6.05 11.23 -11.22
C THR A 19 -5.59 9.78 -11.12
N ILE A 20 -5.54 9.21 -9.92
CA ILE A 20 -5.06 7.85 -9.67
C ILE A 20 -6.12 6.80 -10.02
N PHE A 21 -7.38 7.02 -9.63
CA PHE A 21 -8.43 6.02 -9.78
C PHE A 21 -9.23 6.19 -11.06
N LYS A 22 -9.21 5.16 -11.91
CA LYS A 22 -10.08 5.05 -13.08
C LYS A 22 -11.55 5.14 -12.66
N GLN A 23 -12.37 5.80 -13.48
CA GLN A 23 -13.79 6.05 -13.22
C GLN A 23 -14.60 4.78 -12.86
N LYS A 24 -14.25 3.64 -13.44
CA LYS A 24 -14.89 2.35 -13.14
C LYS A 24 -14.84 1.96 -11.65
N PHE A 25 -13.87 2.46 -10.90
CA PHE A 25 -13.71 2.16 -9.47
C PHE A 25 -14.46 3.15 -8.56
N TRP A 26 -15.02 4.23 -9.10
CA TRP A 26 -15.63 5.28 -8.27
C TRP A 26 -16.87 4.81 -7.51
N LYS A 27 -17.59 3.80 -8.04
CA LYS A 27 -18.70 3.16 -7.32
C LYS A 27 -18.26 2.55 -5.99
N ASN A 28 -17.01 2.06 -5.89
CA ASN A 28 -16.47 1.51 -4.64
C ASN A 28 -16.27 2.60 -3.57
N PHE A 29 -16.23 3.88 -3.97
CA PHE A 29 -15.99 5.01 -3.06
C PHE A 29 -17.28 5.70 -2.61
N GLN A 30 -18.46 5.24 -3.07
CA GLN A 30 -19.74 5.85 -2.75
C GLN A 30 -19.95 6.00 -1.25
N TYR A 31 -19.63 4.95 -0.48
CA TYR A 31 -19.71 4.96 0.98
C TYR A 31 -18.36 5.21 1.65
N ALA A 32 -17.25 4.81 1.01
CA ALA A 32 -15.91 4.96 1.61
C ALA A 32 -15.53 6.43 1.84
N LYS A 33 -16.06 7.36 1.02
CA LYS A 33 -15.83 8.80 1.18
C LYS A 33 -16.38 9.38 2.50
N ASP A 34 -17.37 8.71 3.09
CA ASP A 34 -18.06 9.15 4.31
C ASP A 34 -17.39 8.58 5.58
N LEU A 35 -16.45 7.65 5.42
CA LEU A 35 -15.68 7.09 6.52
C LEU A 35 -14.54 8.03 6.98
N PRO A 36 -14.05 7.89 8.22
CA PRO A 36 -12.99 8.73 8.76
C PRO A 36 -11.70 8.74 7.91
N LYS A 37 -11.22 9.97 7.65
CA LYS A 37 -9.89 10.32 7.13
C LYS A 37 -8.76 9.66 7.94
N LEU A 38 -7.70 9.14 7.31
CA LEU A 38 -6.41 8.92 7.97
C LEU A 38 -5.67 10.26 8.17
N THR A 39 -6.27 11.16 8.95
CA THR A 39 -5.82 12.56 9.09
C THR A 39 -4.45 12.72 9.76
N ARG A 40 -3.98 11.69 10.48
CA ARG A 40 -2.65 11.68 11.13
C ARG A 40 -1.49 11.48 10.14
N LEU A 41 -1.78 11.13 8.89
CA LEU A 41 -0.75 11.02 7.86
C LEU A 41 -0.26 12.42 7.46
N PRO A 42 1.06 12.66 7.38
CA PRO A 42 1.61 14.03 7.26
C PRO A 42 1.29 14.73 5.93
N PHE A 43 0.83 13.98 4.93
CA PHE A 43 0.40 14.44 3.61
C PHE A 43 -1.12 14.52 3.43
N MET A 44 -1.87 14.03 4.41
CA MET A 44 -3.34 14.06 4.37
C MET A 44 -3.88 15.34 5.02
N ALA A 45 -3.10 15.95 5.91
CA ALA A 45 -3.42 17.25 6.46
C ALA A 45 -3.37 18.32 5.34
N PRO A 46 -4.42 19.14 5.19
CA PRO A 46 -4.44 20.22 4.21
C PRO A 46 -3.57 21.42 4.61
N ASP A 47 -2.59 21.22 5.51
CA ASP A 47 -1.82 22.31 6.07
C ASP A 47 -1.04 22.99 4.93
N SER A 48 -1.41 24.23 4.65
CA SER A 48 -0.95 24.99 3.49
C SER A 48 0.54 25.35 3.56
N GLN A 49 1.18 25.07 4.70
CA GLN A 49 2.56 25.42 5.01
C GLN A 49 3.56 24.29 4.84
N SER A 50 3.12 23.04 4.59
CA SER A 50 4.08 21.97 4.29
C SER A 50 4.77 22.23 2.95
N LYS A 51 6.10 22.42 2.98
CA LYS A 51 6.94 22.48 1.77
C LYS A 51 6.95 21.15 1.00
N TYR A 52 6.55 20.05 1.63
CA TYR A 52 6.49 18.75 0.99
C TYR A 52 5.05 18.38 0.62
N ARG A 53 4.87 17.89 -0.60
CA ARG A 53 3.57 17.42 -1.10
C ARG A 53 3.69 16.12 -1.87
N GLU A 54 2.63 15.33 -1.78
CA GLU A 54 2.44 14.19 -2.66
C GLU A 54 1.96 14.62 -4.03
N GLY A 55 2.49 13.97 -5.05
CA GLY A 55 2.05 14.18 -6.41
C GLY A 55 2.09 12.93 -7.27
N LEU A 56 1.45 13.05 -8.43
CA LEU A 56 1.51 12.05 -9.49
C LEU A 56 2.14 12.69 -10.73
N THR A 57 3.15 12.04 -11.29
CA THR A 57 3.80 12.49 -12.52
C THR A 57 2.81 12.37 -13.69
N VAL A 58 2.63 13.46 -14.44
CA VAL A 58 1.66 13.53 -15.54
C VAL A 58 2.38 13.64 -16.88
N PRO A 59 1.89 12.99 -17.95
CA PRO A 59 2.56 13.03 -19.24
C PRO A 59 2.65 14.47 -19.75
N MET A 60 3.80 14.83 -20.33
CA MET A 60 3.91 16.05 -21.13
C MET A 60 2.87 15.99 -22.24
N GLY A 61 2.21 17.13 -22.49
CA GLY A 61 1.36 17.30 -23.67
C GLY A 61 2.10 16.83 -24.92
N LYS A 62 1.36 16.28 -25.89
CA LYS A 62 1.94 15.82 -27.15
C LYS A 62 2.78 16.95 -27.73
N VAL A 63 4.07 16.69 -27.98
CA VAL A 63 4.85 17.57 -28.85
C VAL A 63 4.30 17.38 -30.26
N SER A 64 3.27 18.16 -30.62
CA SER A 64 2.89 18.31 -32.01
C SER A 64 4.04 19.03 -32.69
N LYS A 65 4.90 18.31 -33.41
CA LYS A 65 5.74 18.96 -34.41
C LYS A 65 4.80 19.69 -35.37
N PRO A 66 4.91 21.01 -35.58
CA PRO A 66 4.18 21.66 -36.63
C PRO A 66 4.88 21.30 -37.94
N GLN A 67 4.36 20.33 -38.70
CA GLN A 67 4.82 20.15 -40.06
C GLN A 67 3.74 19.51 -40.91
N ASN A 68 3.33 20.27 -41.92
CA ASN A 68 2.57 19.86 -43.09
C ASN A 68 2.92 18.44 -43.53
N ALA A 69 2.05 17.46 -43.30
CA ALA A 69 1.94 16.24 -44.10
C ALA A 69 0.78 15.37 -43.61
N LYS A 70 0.08 14.76 -44.57
CA LYS A 70 -1.13 13.94 -44.45
C LYS A 70 -0.90 12.58 -43.78
N THR A 71 -0.27 12.52 -42.61
CA THR A 71 -0.09 11.27 -41.86
C THR A 71 -0.33 11.48 -40.37
N LYS A 72 -1.53 11.09 -39.91
CA LYS A 72 -1.88 10.98 -38.48
C LYS A 72 -1.12 9.81 -37.83
N ALA A 73 0.20 9.92 -37.72
CA ALA A 73 0.96 9.06 -36.83
C ALA A 73 0.62 9.47 -35.39
N LYS A 74 -0.06 8.60 -34.62
CA LYS A 74 -0.27 8.80 -33.19
C LYS A 74 1.10 8.90 -32.52
N SER A 75 1.53 10.11 -32.15
CA SER A 75 2.76 10.34 -31.39
C SER A 75 2.73 9.47 -30.13
N LYS A 76 3.73 8.60 -29.95
CA LYS A 76 3.85 7.80 -28.71
C LYS A 76 3.97 8.76 -27.52
N PRO A 77 3.23 8.52 -26.42
CA PRO A 77 3.37 9.33 -25.22
C PRO A 77 4.81 9.21 -24.70
N LEU A 78 5.39 10.34 -24.30
CA LEU A 78 6.70 10.38 -23.66
C LEU A 78 6.64 9.52 -22.39
N THR A 79 7.63 8.66 -22.22
CA THR A 79 7.75 7.79 -21.04
C THR A 79 8.17 8.58 -19.79
N ASN A 80 8.83 9.72 -19.99
CA ASN A 80 9.31 10.59 -18.93
C ASN A 80 8.66 11.97 -18.99
N THR A 81 8.58 12.65 -17.85
CA THR A 81 7.99 13.97 -17.68
C THR A 81 8.73 14.77 -16.61
N LYS A 82 8.59 16.09 -16.67
CA LYS A 82 8.98 17.03 -15.61
C LYS A 82 7.77 17.60 -14.87
N TYR A 83 6.55 17.20 -15.21
CA TYR A 83 5.33 17.76 -14.62
C TYR A 83 4.71 16.82 -13.60
N VAL A 84 4.29 17.39 -12.47
CA VAL A 84 3.69 16.67 -11.36
C VAL A 84 2.40 17.36 -10.94
N ASN A 85 1.32 16.59 -10.82
CA ASN A 85 0.10 17.05 -10.16
C ASN A 85 0.28 16.95 -8.64
N VAL A 86 0.43 18.10 -7.96
CA VAL A 86 0.53 18.21 -6.48
C VAL A 86 -0.72 18.84 -5.85
N GLY A 87 -1.84 18.88 -6.59
CA GLY A 87 -3.11 19.46 -6.13
C GLY A 87 -3.19 20.99 -6.23
N TYR A 88 -2.27 21.63 -6.95
CA TYR A 88 -2.38 23.04 -7.34
C TYR A 88 -3.29 23.20 -8.58
N GLN A 89 -3.62 24.45 -8.92
CA GLN A 89 -4.37 24.74 -10.15
C GLN A 89 -3.59 24.36 -11.41
N GLU A 90 -2.27 24.55 -11.38
CA GLU A 90 -1.34 24.18 -12.45
C GLU A 90 -0.42 23.05 -12.01
N TYR A 91 0.13 22.32 -12.98
CA TYR A 91 1.11 21.27 -12.69
C TYR A 91 2.46 21.88 -12.28
N LEU A 92 3.07 21.29 -11.25
CA LEU A 92 4.39 21.69 -10.79
C LEU A 92 5.45 21.16 -11.76
N GLU A 93 6.27 22.06 -12.30
CA GLU A 93 7.41 21.71 -13.13
C GLU A 93 8.67 21.46 -12.26
N LEU A 94 9.26 20.27 -12.40
CA LEU A 94 10.47 19.85 -11.69
C LEU A 94 11.72 20.57 -12.20
N SER A 95 12.63 20.87 -11.28
CA SER A 95 13.92 21.49 -11.58
C SER A 95 14.95 20.44 -11.97
N GLY A 96 15.28 20.37 -13.27
CA GLY A 96 16.40 19.57 -13.78
C GLY A 96 16.24 18.05 -13.72
N GLN A 97 15.03 17.55 -13.43
CA GLN A 97 14.74 16.13 -13.30
C GLN A 97 13.66 15.69 -14.30
N GLN A 98 13.87 14.54 -14.94
CA GLN A 98 12.84 13.84 -15.69
C GLN A 98 12.58 12.49 -15.05
N VAL A 99 11.31 12.17 -14.84
CA VAL A 99 10.88 10.94 -14.17
C VAL A 99 9.80 10.22 -14.95
N PRO A 100 9.63 8.89 -14.76
CA PRO A 100 8.60 8.15 -15.45
C PRO A 100 7.20 8.71 -15.17
N VAL A 101 6.33 8.66 -16.17
CA VAL A 101 4.91 9.08 -16.05
C VAL A 101 4.10 8.10 -15.19
N ASN A 102 3.04 8.59 -14.55
CA ASN A 102 2.12 7.82 -13.70
C ASN A 102 2.78 7.19 -12.46
N VAL A 103 3.82 7.84 -11.93
CA VAL A 103 4.49 7.45 -10.69
C VAL A 103 4.12 8.43 -9.59
N ARG A 104 3.83 7.90 -8.41
CA ARG A 104 3.56 8.69 -7.20
C ARG A 104 4.90 9.12 -6.59
N VAL A 105 5.03 10.40 -6.29
CA VAL A 105 6.29 11.01 -5.82
C VAL A 105 6.01 12.00 -4.70
N THR A 106 6.97 12.14 -3.79
CA THR A 106 7.02 13.23 -2.82
C THR A 106 7.89 14.36 -3.37
N VAL A 107 7.37 15.58 -3.38
CA VAL A 107 8.03 16.75 -3.97
C VAL A 107 8.20 17.84 -2.94
N ASP A 108 9.40 18.41 -2.89
CA ASP A 108 9.65 19.69 -2.25
C ASP A 108 9.19 20.82 -3.20
N THR A 109 8.13 21.52 -2.81
CA THR A 109 7.51 22.58 -3.61
C THR A 109 8.37 23.85 -3.67
N SER A 110 9.32 24.02 -2.75
CA SER A 110 10.23 25.17 -2.72
C SER A 110 11.39 24.98 -3.71
N THR A 111 12.03 23.80 -3.67
CA THR A 111 13.15 23.48 -4.55
C THR A 111 12.72 22.87 -5.89
N LYS A 112 11.46 22.44 -6.00
CA LYS A 112 10.86 21.76 -7.15
C LYS A 112 11.59 20.46 -7.49
N LYS A 113 12.03 19.72 -6.48
CA LYS A 113 12.75 18.45 -6.63
C LYS A 113 11.98 17.31 -5.97
N ILE A 114 12.13 16.12 -6.54
CA ILE A 114 11.65 14.90 -5.90
C ILE A 114 12.61 14.56 -4.76
N VAL A 115 12.02 14.28 -3.60
CA VAL A 115 12.73 13.93 -2.37
C VAL A 115 12.29 12.56 -1.91
N SER A 116 13.13 11.91 -1.10
CA SER A 116 12.69 10.69 -0.41
C SER A 116 11.66 11.05 0.66
N PRO A 117 10.66 10.20 0.96
CA PRO A 117 9.74 10.58 2.02
C PRO A 117 10.38 10.52 3.42
N ARG A 118 11.53 9.85 3.58
CA ARG A 118 12.37 9.95 4.80
C ARG A 118 12.93 11.35 4.99
N GLU A 119 13.36 12.01 3.91
CA GLU A 119 13.77 13.41 3.95
C GLU A 119 12.57 14.33 4.25
N ALA A 120 11.40 14.02 3.69
CA ALA A 120 10.22 14.87 3.84
C ALA A 120 9.53 14.77 5.21
N TYR A 121 9.55 13.58 5.83
CA TYR A 121 8.75 13.28 7.02
C TYR A 121 9.57 12.71 8.20
N GLU A 122 10.90 12.65 8.07
CA GLU A 122 11.83 12.26 9.13
C GLU A 122 11.43 10.96 9.82
N ASP A 123 11.28 10.97 11.15
CA ASP A 123 10.97 9.82 12.00
C ASP A 123 9.52 9.30 11.86
N ARG A 124 8.69 9.93 11.02
CA ARG A 124 7.30 9.52 10.77
C ARG A 124 7.14 8.61 9.56
N VAL A 125 8.22 8.00 9.09
CA VAL A 125 8.21 7.06 7.97
C VAL A 125 8.12 5.61 8.43
N GLY A 126 7.29 4.84 7.74
CA GLY A 126 7.30 3.39 7.76
C GLY A 126 8.25 2.80 6.71
N VAL A 127 7.97 1.55 6.36
CA VAL A 127 8.75 0.69 5.44
C VAL A 127 9.08 1.38 4.12
N ASN A 128 10.30 1.21 3.59
CA ASN A 128 10.76 1.79 2.32
C ASN A 128 10.69 3.32 2.28
N SER A 129 10.91 3.98 3.42
CA SER A 129 10.68 5.43 3.56
C SER A 129 9.24 5.83 3.19
N SER A 130 8.30 4.90 3.13
CA SER A 130 6.90 5.21 2.87
C SER A 130 6.25 5.75 4.11
N TYR A 131 5.13 6.42 3.95
CA TYR A 131 4.48 7.07 5.06
C TYR A 131 2.98 6.85 4.86
N GLY A 132 2.33 6.29 5.89
CA GLY A 132 1.12 5.49 5.71
C GLY A 132 1.44 4.03 5.40
N TYR A 133 0.75 3.45 4.41
CA TYR A 133 0.91 2.05 4.03
C TYR A 133 0.82 1.84 2.52
N HIS A 134 1.39 0.72 2.05
CA HIS A 134 1.23 0.24 0.69
C HIS A 134 0.25 -0.92 0.63
N VAL A 135 -0.52 -0.98 -0.45
CA VAL A 135 -1.43 -2.08 -0.73
C VAL A 135 -0.82 -2.97 -1.80
N ARG A 136 -0.50 -4.20 -1.44
CA ARG A 136 0.01 -5.22 -2.37
C ARG A 136 -1.02 -6.32 -2.55
N LEU A 137 -1.17 -6.79 -3.78
CA LEU A 137 -2.00 -7.95 -4.12
C LEU A 137 -1.08 -9.14 -4.34
N ALA A 138 -1.21 -10.17 -3.52
CA ALA A 138 -0.61 -11.48 -3.78
C ALA A 138 -1.66 -12.37 -4.46
N SER A 139 -1.31 -12.93 -5.63
CA SER A 139 -2.24 -13.81 -6.37
C SER A 139 -2.24 -15.25 -5.84
N THR A 140 -1.23 -15.62 -5.05
CA THR A 140 -1.05 -16.95 -4.47
C THR A 140 -0.51 -16.81 -3.05
N PHE A 141 -0.56 -17.90 -2.26
CA PHE A 141 -0.07 -17.89 -0.89
C PHE A 141 1.43 -17.60 -0.81
N ALA A 142 2.25 -18.27 -1.61
CA ALA A 142 3.70 -18.09 -1.64
C ALA A 142 4.13 -16.67 -2.06
N LYS A 143 3.35 -15.99 -2.90
CA LYS A 143 3.60 -14.59 -3.29
C LYS A 143 3.42 -13.62 -2.14
N VAL A 144 2.72 -13.99 -1.06
CA VAL A 144 2.70 -13.18 0.17
C VAL A 144 4.13 -13.03 0.70
N PHE A 145 4.94 -14.09 0.65
CA PHE A 145 6.29 -14.12 1.20
C PHE A 145 7.36 -13.69 0.18
N THR A 146 7.30 -14.24 -1.03
CA THR A 146 8.34 -14.05 -2.07
C THR A 146 8.33 -12.67 -2.73
N GLU A 147 7.17 -12.00 -2.77
CA GLU A 147 7.05 -10.62 -3.28
C GLU A 147 6.99 -9.61 -2.11
N SER A 148 7.77 -9.86 -1.06
CA SER A 148 7.92 -8.93 0.06
C SER A 148 8.44 -7.58 -0.44
N ALA A 149 8.01 -6.50 0.23
CA ALA A 149 8.53 -5.17 -0.02
C ALA A 149 9.92 -4.95 0.61
N TYR A 150 10.35 -5.86 1.49
CA TYR A 150 11.65 -5.84 2.14
C TYR A 150 12.63 -6.73 1.35
N PRO A 151 13.84 -6.25 1.01
CA PRO A 151 14.84 -7.02 0.28
C PRO A 151 15.18 -8.36 0.94
N GLU A 152 15.30 -8.37 2.27
CA GLU A 152 15.60 -9.56 3.08
C GLU A 152 14.34 -10.37 3.47
N GLY A 153 13.16 -9.99 2.97
CA GLY A 153 11.91 -10.62 3.33
C GLY A 153 11.41 -10.23 4.73
N TYR A 154 10.55 -11.07 5.29
CA TYR A 154 10.00 -10.87 6.64
C TYR A 154 10.88 -11.62 7.66
N THR A 155 11.30 -10.93 8.72
CA THR A 155 12.11 -11.53 9.79
C THR A 155 11.29 -12.42 10.70
N LYS A 156 9.97 -12.18 10.77
CA LYS A 156 9.03 -12.96 11.56
C LYS A 156 7.66 -12.97 10.89
N THR A 157 6.99 -14.12 10.90
CA THR A 157 5.61 -14.28 10.44
C THR A 157 4.76 -14.81 11.58
N LEU A 158 3.71 -14.07 11.95
CA LEU A 158 2.77 -14.47 12.98
C LEU A 158 1.37 -14.66 12.41
N PHE A 159 0.73 -15.74 12.85
CA PHE A 159 -0.67 -16.01 12.59
C PHE A 159 -1.57 -15.25 13.57
N VAL A 160 -2.71 -14.78 13.08
CA VAL A 160 -3.79 -14.22 13.89
C VAL A 160 -5.10 -14.85 13.43
N SER A 161 -5.76 -15.59 14.31
CA SER A 161 -7.07 -16.16 14.00
C SER A 161 -8.08 -15.04 13.76
N GLY A 162 -8.76 -15.04 12.61
CA GLY A 162 -9.79 -14.05 12.31
C GLY A 162 -10.81 -14.52 11.26
N GLY A 163 -12.05 -14.08 11.42
CA GLY A 163 -13.16 -14.45 10.54
C GLY A 163 -13.90 -15.72 10.97
N GLU A 164 -13.58 -16.28 12.13
CA GLU A 164 -14.18 -17.51 12.68
C GLU A 164 -15.48 -17.26 13.47
N TYR A 165 -16.05 -16.04 13.38
CA TYR A 165 -17.27 -15.61 14.08
C TYR A 165 -18.46 -16.59 13.97
N HIS A 166 -18.58 -17.32 12.86
CA HIS A 166 -19.67 -18.28 12.62
C HIS A 166 -19.24 -19.76 12.69
N HIS A 167 -17.96 -20.07 12.89
CA HIS A 167 -17.44 -21.43 12.80
C HIS A 167 -16.34 -21.70 13.82
N HIS A 168 -16.51 -22.74 14.63
CA HIS A 168 -15.46 -23.25 15.52
C HIS A 168 -14.45 -24.08 14.70
N ASN A 169 -13.49 -23.42 14.06
CA ASN A 169 -12.36 -24.12 13.46
C ASN A 169 -11.23 -24.20 14.48
N LYS A 170 -10.65 -25.40 14.61
CA LYS A 170 -9.41 -25.58 15.37
C LYS A 170 -8.24 -25.35 14.42
N HIS A 171 -7.28 -24.56 14.84
CA HIS A 171 -5.98 -24.45 14.20
C HIS A 171 -4.91 -25.12 15.08
N PRO A 172 -3.78 -25.56 14.51
CA PRO A 172 -2.69 -26.12 15.29
C PRO A 172 -2.17 -25.08 16.28
N LYS A 173 -1.77 -25.55 17.46
CA LYS A 173 -1.21 -24.69 18.50
C LYS A 173 0.17 -24.19 18.04
N LEU A 174 0.30 -22.88 17.88
CA LEU A 174 1.57 -22.21 17.54
C LEU A 174 2.17 -21.56 18.80
N PRO A 175 3.49 -21.28 18.82
CA PRO A 175 4.10 -20.50 19.90
C PRO A 175 3.44 -19.12 20.01
N ALA A 176 2.98 -18.75 21.20
CA ALA A 176 2.39 -17.44 21.42
C ALA A 176 3.48 -16.35 21.42
N SER A 177 3.34 -15.35 20.54
CA SER A 177 4.18 -14.15 20.53
C SER A 177 3.46 -13.00 21.24
N LYS A 178 4.17 -12.34 22.16
CA LYS A 178 3.66 -11.17 22.92
C LYS A 178 4.42 -9.89 22.63
N ALA A 179 5.49 -9.96 21.85
CA ALA A 179 6.32 -8.82 21.51
C ALA A 179 6.61 -8.82 20.01
N VAL A 180 6.93 -7.63 19.50
CA VAL A 180 7.55 -7.45 18.19
C VAL A 180 9.05 -7.52 18.41
N ASP A 181 9.62 -8.67 18.12
CA ASP A 181 11.04 -8.92 17.98
C ASP A 181 11.38 -9.00 16.49
N GLY A 182 12.27 -8.12 16.04
CA GLY A 182 12.70 -8.01 14.64
C GLY A 182 12.14 -6.81 13.90
N ASP A 183 12.83 -6.45 12.81
CA ASP A 183 12.59 -5.19 12.10
C ASP A 183 11.45 -5.28 11.07
N CYS A 184 11.09 -6.50 10.61
CA CYS A 184 10.20 -6.72 9.47
C CYS A 184 9.15 -7.82 9.76
N LEU A 185 8.12 -7.49 10.52
CA LEU A 185 7.05 -8.42 10.91
C LEU A 185 5.96 -8.56 9.83
N LEU A 186 5.54 -9.81 9.55
CA LEU A 186 4.33 -10.14 8.79
C LEU A 186 3.24 -10.69 9.72
N LEU A 187 2.09 -10.02 9.75
CA LEU A 187 0.88 -10.53 10.40
C LEU A 187 -0.09 -11.06 9.34
N ILE A 188 -0.49 -12.33 9.46
CA ILE A 188 -1.51 -12.92 8.60
C ILE A 188 -2.78 -13.14 9.43
N VAL A 189 -3.80 -12.33 9.16
CA VAL A 189 -5.11 -12.42 9.79
C VAL A 189 -6.05 -13.21 8.90
N SER A 190 -6.42 -14.43 9.29
CA SER A 190 -7.23 -15.33 8.46
C SER A 190 -7.88 -16.44 9.28
N LYS A 191 -8.83 -17.15 8.65
CA LYS A 191 -9.19 -18.51 9.05
C LYS A 191 -8.05 -19.44 8.72
N TRP A 192 -7.77 -20.40 9.59
CA TRP A 192 -6.72 -21.40 9.33
C TRP A 192 -7.04 -22.28 8.12
N SER A 193 -8.29 -22.76 8.02
CA SER A 193 -8.74 -23.60 6.90
C SER A 193 -8.59 -22.93 5.54
N GLU A 194 -8.69 -21.60 5.48
CA GLU A 194 -8.45 -20.84 4.25
C GLU A 194 -6.97 -20.81 3.89
N LEU A 195 -6.08 -20.68 4.88
CA LEU A 195 -4.63 -20.76 4.66
C LEU A 195 -4.23 -22.16 4.17
N GLU A 196 -4.76 -23.22 4.77
CA GLU A 196 -4.52 -24.60 4.31
C GLU A 196 -5.01 -24.81 2.87
N ARG A 197 -6.19 -24.27 2.54
CA ARG A 197 -6.77 -24.36 1.20
C ARG A 197 -5.89 -23.65 0.17
N LEU A 198 -5.43 -22.44 0.47
CA LEU A 198 -4.56 -21.65 -0.40
C LEU A 198 -3.18 -22.28 -0.54
N PHE A 199 -2.58 -22.74 0.57
CA PHE A 199 -1.31 -23.45 0.57
C PHE A 199 -1.34 -24.70 -0.33
N LYS A 200 -2.39 -25.53 -0.23
CA LYS A 200 -2.56 -26.71 -1.09
C LYS A 200 -2.73 -26.36 -2.57
N GLN A 201 -3.29 -25.20 -2.88
CA GLN A 201 -3.43 -24.74 -4.27
C GLN A 201 -2.09 -24.33 -4.89
N ASP A 202 -1.17 -23.81 -4.09
CA ASP A 202 0.14 -23.36 -4.55
C ASP A 202 1.11 -24.51 -4.88
N ARG A 203 0.86 -25.73 -4.38
CA ARG A 203 1.67 -26.94 -4.63
C ARG A 203 3.17 -26.71 -4.40
N LEU A 204 3.51 -26.15 -3.24
CA LEU A 204 4.88 -25.81 -2.89
C LEU A 204 5.71 -27.06 -2.62
N GLU A 205 6.82 -27.22 -3.34
CA GLU A 205 7.75 -28.34 -3.14
C GLU A 205 8.57 -28.15 -1.86
N GLY A 206 8.83 -29.24 -1.15
CA GLY A 206 9.68 -29.23 0.05
C GLY A 206 9.01 -28.68 1.32
N VAL A 207 7.72 -28.37 1.28
CA VAL A 207 6.95 -27.95 2.45
C VAL A 207 5.65 -28.75 2.52
N ASP A 208 5.43 -29.44 3.63
CA ASP A 208 4.28 -30.35 3.80
C ASP A 208 3.08 -29.70 4.49
N ASP A 209 3.31 -28.62 5.24
CA ASP A 209 2.32 -28.04 6.15
C ASP A 209 2.43 -26.51 6.19
N VAL A 210 1.28 -25.85 6.10
CA VAL A 210 1.18 -24.38 6.15
C VAL A 210 1.73 -23.80 7.46
N LYS A 211 1.74 -24.58 8.54
CA LYS A 211 2.35 -24.16 9.82
C LYS A 211 3.83 -23.82 9.71
N GLN A 212 4.54 -24.38 8.73
CA GLN A 212 5.98 -24.13 8.54
C GLN A 212 6.27 -22.71 8.06
N PHE A 213 5.24 -21.94 7.67
CA PHE A 213 5.35 -20.52 7.30
C PHE A 213 5.15 -19.57 8.49
N PHE A 214 4.92 -20.08 9.69
CA PHE A 214 4.60 -19.28 10.86
C PHE A 214 5.57 -19.56 12.01
N ASP A 215 6.18 -18.50 12.53
CA ASP A 215 7.05 -18.56 13.71
C ASP A 215 6.22 -18.63 15.01
N GLY A 216 4.95 -18.22 14.94
CA GLY A 216 4.06 -18.17 16.08
C GLY A 216 2.67 -17.63 15.76
N GLU A 217 1.91 -17.39 16.83
CA GLU A 217 0.60 -16.74 16.76
C GLU A 217 0.50 -15.56 17.73
N VAL A 218 -0.37 -14.61 17.40
CA VAL A 218 -0.82 -13.59 18.35
C VAL A 218 -2.16 -14.06 18.94
N PRO A 219 -2.22 -14.41 20.23
CA PRO A 219 -3.47 -14.88 20.82
C PRO A 219 -4.52 -13.77 20.83
N VAL A 220 -5.68 -14.03 20.25
CA VAL A 220 -6.83 -13.12 20.25
C VAL A 220 -8.07 -13.82 20.82
N PRO A 221 -9.08 -13.07 21.31
CA PRO A 221 -10.37 -13.65 21.68
C PRO A 221 -10.95 -14.49 20.55
N TRP A 222 -11.61 -15.58 20.92
CA TRP A 222 -12.22 -16.46 19.94
C TRP A 222 -13.41 -15.77 19.24
N GLY A 223 -13.63 -16.15 17.97
CA GLY A 223 -14.82 -15.75 17.22
C GLY A 223 -14.80 -14.31 16.70
N LEU A 224 -13.64 -13.65 16.67
CA LEU A 224 -13.54 -12.28 16.15
C LEU A 224 -13.68 -12.23 14.61
N ARG A 225 -14.23 -11.12 14.10
CA ARG A 225 -14.17 -10.80 12.68
C ARG A 225 -12.74 -10.43 12.28
N VAL A 226 -12.45 -10.40 10.98
CA VAL A 226 -11.09 -10.15 10.49
C VAL A 226 -10.59 -8.78 10.92
N GLU A 227 -11.44 -7.75 10.82
CA GLU A 227 -11.15 -6.38 11.23
C GLU A 227 -10.85 -6.26 12.73
N ASP A 228 -11.63 -6.93 13.58
CA ASP A 228 -11.45 -6.90 15.04
C ASP A 228 -10.18 -7.64 15.45
N SER A 229 -9.92 -8.79 14.81
CA SER A 229 -8.72 -9.61 15.05
C SER A 229 -7.45 -8.84 14.70
N ALA A 230 -7.46 -8.13 13.57
CA ALA A 230 -6.35 -7.29 13.14
C ALA A 230 -6.07 -6.18 14.16
N MET A 231 -7.10 -5.45 14.59
CA MET A 231 -6.95 -4.36 15.57
C MET A 231 -6.47 -4.87 16.93
N TYR A 232 -7.00 -6.01 17.39
CA TYR A 232 -6.61 -6.61 18.65
C TYR A 232 -5.15 -7.07 18.62
N ALA A 233 -4.72 -7.74 17.54
CA ALA A 233 -3.33 -8.17 17.37
C ALA A 233 -2.36 -6.99 17.34
N LEU A 234 -2.67 -5.93 16.59
CA LEU A 234 -1.86 -4.72 16.55
C LEU A 234 -1.75 -4.05 17.92
N THR A 235 -2.83 -4.05 18.70
CA THR A 235 -2.82 -3.50 20.07
C THR A 235 -1.91 -4.31 21.00
N LYS A 236 -1.94 -5.64 20.91
CA LYS A 236 -1.08 -6.53 21.72
C LYS A 236 0.40 -6.41 21.38
N LEU A 237 0.71 -6.07 20.14
CA LEU A 237 2.07 -5.98 19.62
C LEU A 237 2.63 -4.55 19.70
N SER A 238 1.80 -3.54 19.95
CA SER A 238 2.28 -2.18 20.16
C SER A 238 3.16 -2.13 21.42
N PRO A 239 4.34 -1.49 21.37
CA PRO A 239 5.06 -1.09 22.58
C PRO A 239 4.12 -0.27 23.48
N ALA A 240 4.17 -0.52 24.79
CA ALA A 240 3.47 0.26 25.80
C ALA A 240 4.07 1.66 25.94
#